data_AF-A0A2V9I740-F1
#
_entry.id   AF-A0A2V9I740-F1
#
_cell.length_a   1.000
_cell.length_b   1.000
_cell.length_c   1.000
_cell.angle_alpha   90.00
_cell.angle_beta   90.00
_cell.angle_gamma   90.00
#
_symmetry.space_group_name_H-M   'P 1'
#
loop_
_entity.id
_entity.type
_entity.pdbx_description
1 polymer ?
#
loop_
_entity_poly.entity_id
_entity_poly.type
_entity_poly.pdbx_seq_one_letter_code
_entity_poly.pdbx_strand_id
1 'polypeptide(L)'
;MNRISHTGGERIAKGSPEEALLRAWVQYLATLAGDELAGALEYRTREAAGHGVAPKVVLRRLTHSQYNNSVADLLQDHTQPANEFPSEDYVDGFKNQYQALSVSPLQAEAYALAAEKLAANAFRRGDSRGLIPCKPAGEDDSACRIKFIQLFGRKAFRRPLEAEEITRHEALFRKQKTFLQGAQAVIEAMLQSPSFIFWMDQTPNPNWRPYAKASALSYFLWNTTPDETLLDSAANGELSTPEGVERVARRMLDNPKARDGLDEFVSQWMRFDRVQTASRERRLYPLFNADLARAMTEETRRFIGELVWNGGNFMEVFTAGYSFINSDLAAVYKVSPPARDFDRVEFPAGSERSGILGHASFLALTSKPEDTAPTGRGLFIREQFLCQKVPPPPPGVDTNLPPVEESKPVTNRQRLAAHTTSQMCMGCHNLIDPVGFGFEKFDAIGMRREKHKLLFFQPGASVAAQKAAPKEVELEIDTRAWVAGLPGSDFTSPRELGQLLARSPQCQECVVKQVFRYMAGRQDTAVDRPLIAGALEEFRKSGFRFPELMVFLVKWKDGRVTGGENAARSYLPR
;
A
#
# COMPACT_ATOMS: atom_id res chain seq x y z
N MET A 1 -39.62 -5.33 -20.70
CA MET A 1 -39.07 -4.91 -19.40
C MET A 1 -38.31 -6.11 -18.82
N ASN A 2 -37.04 -6.28 -19.19
CA ASN A 2 -36.20 -7.40 -18.77
C ASN A 2 -35.40 -6.99 -17.55
N ARG A 3 -35.86 -7.34 -16.34
CA ARG A 3 -35.01 -7.35 -15.15
C ARG A 3 -34.42 -8.76 -15.03
N ILE A 4 -33.10 -8.84 -15.08
CA ILE A 4 -32.35 -10.07 -14.82
C ILE A 4 -32.47 -10.39 -13.33
N SER A 5 -32.72 -11.65 -12.99
CA SER A 5 -32.77 -12.11 -11.59
C SER A 5 -31.37 -12.08 -11.00
N HIS A 6 -31.18 -11.31 -9.93
CA HIS A 6 -30.02 -11.40 -9.04
C HIS A 6 -29.81 -12.84 -8.54
N THR A 7 -28.56 -13.32 -8.54
CA THR A 7 -28.10 -14.63 -8.05
C THR A 7 -27.59 -14.58 -6.60
N GLY A 8 -27.71 -13.41 -5.93
CA GLY A 8 -27.26 -13.21 -4.56
C GLY A 8 -28.26 -13.70 -3.52
N GLY A 9 -28.09 -14.95 -3.07
CA GLY A 9 -28.71 -15.51 -1.88
C GLY A 9 -30.16 -15.97 -2.06
N GLU A 10 -30.49 -17.10 -1.44
CA GLU A 10 -31.90 -17.48 -1.26
C GLU A 10 -32.55 -16.46 -0.31
N ARG A 11 -33.74 -15.96 -0.68
CA ARG A 11 -34.55 -15.20 0.27
C ARG A 11 -34.75 -16.07 1.50
N ILE A 12 -34.40 -15.53 2.67
CA ILE A 12 -34.70 -16.17 3.95
C ILE A 12 -36.16 -16.61 3.93
N ALA A 13 -36.38 -17.91 3.92
CA ALA A 13 -37.71 -18.47 3.76
C ALA A 13 -38.55 -18.07 4.97
N LYS A 14 -39.79 -17.66 4.72
CA LYS A 14 -40.71 -17.29 5.80
C LYS A 14 -40.96 -18.51 6.69
N GLY A 15 -40.65 -18.42 7.98
CA GLY A 15 -40.70 -19.49 8.97
C GLY A 15 -39.40 -20.28 9.15
N SER A 16 -38.30 -19.91 8.48
CA SER A 16 -37.01 -20.60 8.61
C SER A 16 -36.28 -20.29 9.94
N PRO A 17 -35.36 -21.18 10.39
CA PRO A 17 -34.47 -20.90 11.51
C PRO A 17 -33.66 -19.60 11.33
N GLU A 18 -33.27 -19.30 10.10
CA GLU A 18 -32.56 -18.07 9.73
C GLU A 18 -33.46 -16.82 9.86
N GLU A 19 -34.75 -16.92 9.52
CA GLU A 19 -35.71 -15.83 9.78
C GLU A 19 -35.92 -15.64 11.29
N ALA A 20 -35.94 -16.72 12.06
CA ALA A 20 -36.06 -16.65 13.51
C ALA A 20 -34.84 -15.98 14.16
N LEU A 21 -33.62 -16.32 13.71
CA LEU A 21 -32.38 -15.66 14.14
C LEU A 21 -32.35 -14.19 13.75
N LEU A 22 -32.73 -13.86 12.51
CA LEU A 22 -32.80 -12.47 12.04
C LEU A 22 -33.83 -11.67 12.85
N ARG A 23 -35.02 -12.23 13.10
CA ARG A 23 -36.06 -11.60 13.92
C ARG A 23 -35.59 -11.40 15.36
N ALA A 24 -34.96 -12.41 15.96
CA ALA A 24 -34.40 -12.32 17.31
C ALA A 24 -33.32 -11.22 17.39
N TRP A 25 -32.47 -11.09 16.37
CA TRP A 25 -31.47 -10.02 16.32
C TRP A 25 -32.13 -8.65 16.11
N VAL A 26 -33.08 -8.52 15.19
CA VAL A 26 -33.84 -7.26 15.00
C VAL A 26 -34.56 -6.85 16.29
N GLN A 27 -35.14 -7.82 17.02
CA GLN A 27 -35.76 -7.56 18.32
C GLN A 27 -34.73 -7.16 19.37
N TYR A 28 -33.59 -7.84 19.44
CA TYR A 28 -32.53 -7.47 20.37
C TYR A 28 -32.00 -6.04 20.07
N LEU A 29 -31.79 -5.68 18.80
CA LEU A 29 -31.48 -4.29 18.40
C LEU A 29 -32.56 -3.30 18.81
N ALA A 30 -33.82 -3.66 18.63
CA ALA A 30 -34.95 -2.80 19.00
C ALA A 30 -35.14 -2.66 20.52
N THR A 31 -34.58 -3.59 21.31
CA THR A 31 -34.58 -3.54 22.78
C THR A 31 -33.34 -2.89 23.37
N LEU A 32 -32.32 -2.56 22.56
CA LEU A 32 -31.16 -1.83 23.06
C LEU A 32 -31.61 -0.51 23.67
N ALA A 33 -31.24 -0.29 24.91
CA ALA A 33 -31.54 0.97 25.59
C ALA A 33 -30.79 2.12 24.89
N GLY A 34 -31.30 3.35 25.03
CA GLY A 34 -30.76 4.51 24.32
C GLY A 34 -29.27 4.77 24.61
N ASP A 35 -28.80 4.40 25.79
CA ASP A 35 -27.41 4.42 26.24
C ASP A 35 -26.55 3.31 25.63
N GLU A 36 -27.07 2.09 25.47
CA GLU A 36 -26.38 1.00 24.76
C GLU A 36 -26.24 1.27 23.26
N LEU A 37 -27.31 1.79 22.63
CA LEU A 37 -27.28 2.20 21.23
C LEU A 37 -26.35 3.41 21.02
N ALA A 38 -26.41 4.40 21.92
CA ALA A 38 -25.46 5.51 21.93
C ALA A 38 -24.02 5.01 22.09
N GLY A 39 -23.77 4.04 22.98
CA GLY A 39 -22.46 3.40 23.15
C GLY A 39 -21.96 2.69 21.89
N ALA A 40 -22.82 1.99 21.16
CA ALA A 40 -22.47 1.32 19.91
C ALA A 40 -22.22 2.29 18.74
N LEU A 41 -22.98 3.39 18.67
CA LEU A 41 -22.78 4.46 17.69
C LEU A 41 -21.53 5.29 18.03
N GLU A 42 -21.30 5.56 19.31
CA GLU A 42 -20.07 6.17 19.80
C GLU A 42 -18.87 5.26 19.57
N TYR A 43 -19.00 3.93 19.62
CA TYR A 43 -17.91 3.02 19.24
C TYR A 43 -17.48 3.28 17.80
N ARG A 44 -18.42 3.30 16.83
CA ARG A 44 -18.09 3.64 15.43
C ARG A 44 -17.54 5.05 15.28
N THR A 45 -18.04 6.00 16.07
CA THR A 45 -17.59 7.39 16.01
C THR A 45 -16.21 7.57 16.64
N ARG A 46 -15.89 6.90 17.75
CA ARG A 46 -14.57 6.88 18.41
C ARG A 46 -13.55 6.12 17.56
N GLU A 47 -13.99 5.06 16.90
CA GLU A 47 -13.20 4.29 15.92
C GLU A 47 -12.87 5.15 14.68
N ALA A 48 -13.85 5.89 14.15
CA ALA A 48 -13.65 6.83 13.04
C ALA A 48 -12.87 8.10 13.45
N ALA A 49 -12.97 8.53 14.71
CA ALA A 49 -12.30 9.73 15.23
C ALA A 49 -10.89 9.46 15.79
N GLY A 50 -10.42 8.20 15.78
CA GLY A 50 -9.07 7.86 16.27
C GLY A 50 -8.84 8.16 17.76
N HIS A 51 -9.92 8.25 18.55
CA HIS A 51 -9.83 8.58 19.97
C HIS A 51 -9.42 7.35 20.81
N GLY A 52 -8.12 7.07 20.81
CA GLY A 52 -7.42 6.43 21.94
C GLY A 52 -7.72 4.96 22.25
N VAL A 53 -8.51 4.25 21.45
CA VAL A 53 -8.73 2.80 21.61
C VAL A 53 -8.37 2.10 20.32
N ALA A 54 -7.29 1.31 20.34
CA ALA A 54 -6.99 0.40 19.25
C ALA A 54 -8.00 -0.78 19.27
N PRO A 55 -8.57 -1.20 18.13
CA PRO A 55 -9.43 -2.37 18.07
C PRO A 55 -8.66 -3.62 18.53
N LYS A 56 -9.30 -4.46 19.35
CA LYS A 56 -8.67 -5.68 19.91
C LYS A 56 -8.55 -6.83 18.91
N VAL A 57 -9.45 -6.90 17.94
CA VAL A 57 -9.45 -7.89 16.87
C VAL A 57 -9.84 -7.16 15.59
N VAL A 58 -8.98 -7.22 14.58
CA VAL A 58 -9.26 -6.64 13.27
C VAL A 58 -9.41 -7.76 12.27
N LEU A 59 -10.60 -7.89 11.69
CA LEU A 59 -10.83 -8.76 10.54
C LEU A 59 -10.41 -8.00 9.28
N ARG A 60 -9.41 -8.50 8.56
CA ARG A 60 -8.86 -7.87 7.37
C ARG A 60 -9.16 -8.72 6.15
N ARG A 61 -9.81 -8.13 5.15
CA ARG A 61 -9.92 -8.74 3.82
C ARG A 61 -8.52 -8.79 3.19
N LEU A 62 -8.23 -9.84 2.43
CA LEU A 62 -7.06 -9.81 1.56
C LEU A 62 -7.21 -8.68 0.54
N THR A 63 -6.20 -7.82 0.43
CA THR A 63 -6.10 -6.89 -0.70
C THR A 63 -6.03 -7.66 -2.02
N HIS A 64 -6.22 -7.00 -3.15
CA HIS A 64 -6.11 -7.66 -4.45
C HIS A 64 -4.72 -8.29 -4.65
N SER A 65 -3.65 -7.59 -4.26
CA SER A 65 -2.28 -8.12 -4.31
C SER A 65 -2.10 -9.33 -3.39
N GLN A 66 -2.60 -9.27 -2.16
CA GLN A 66 -2.55 -10.40 -1.21
C GLN A 66 -3.35 -11.61 -1.69
N TYR A 67 -4.51 -11.40 -2.30
CA TYR A 67 -5.32 -12.48 -2.87
C TYR A 67 -4.57 -13.18 -4.00
N ASN A 68 -4.05 -12.41 -4.96
CA ASN A 68 -3.30 -12.93 -6.10
C ASN A 68 -2.05 -13.70 -5.66
N ASN A 69 -1.29 -13.16 -4.70
CA ASN A 69 -0.10 -13.82 -4.17
C ASN A 69 -0.45 -15.09 -3.39
N SER A 70 -1.50 -15.05 -2.55
CA SER A 70 -1.95 -16.22 -1.79
C SER A 70 -2.41 -17.35 -2.72
N VAL A 71 -3.14 -17.01 -3.77
CA VAL A 71 -3.57 -17.98 -4.79
C VAL A 71 -2.37 -18.54 -5.55
N ALA A 72 -1.39 -17.72 -5.91
CA ALA A 72 -0.16 -18.18 -6.54
C ALA A 72 0.60 -19.17 -5.65
N ASP A 73 0.72 -18.90 -4.36
CA ASP A 73 1.37 -19.81 -3.41
C ASP A 73 0.58 -21.11 -3.16
N LEU A 74 -0.76 -21.04 -3.14
CA LEU A 74 -1.62 -22.21 -2.89
C LEU A 74 -1.76 -23.11 -4.10
N LEU A 75 -1.89 -22.52 -5.30
CA LEU A 75 -2.29 -23.21 -6.52
C LEU A 75 -1.23 -23.21 -7.61
N GLN A 76 -0.11 -22.50 -7.43
CA GLN A 76 0.87 -22.22 -8.49
C GLN A 76 0.19 -21.56 -9.71
N ASP A 77 -0.82 -20.71 -9.45
CA ASP A 77 -1.58 -19.99 -10.46
C ASP A 77 -1.22 -18.49 -10.43
N HIS A 78 -0.59 -18.01 -11.50
CA HIS A 78 -0.14 -16.62 -11.63
C HIS A 78 -1.06 -15.77 -12.53
N THR A 79 -2.32 -16.17 -12.73
CA THR A 79 -3.28 -15.44 -13.60
C THR A 79 -3.78 -14.13 -13.02
N GLN A 80 -3.54 -13.87 -11.73
CA GLN A 80 -3.88 -12.62 -11.02
C GLN A 80 -5.33 -12.14 -11.20
N PRO A 81 -6.35 -12.98 -10.92
CA PRO A 81 -7.75 -12.64 -11.18
C PRO A 81 -8.24 -11.42 -10.39
N ALA A 82 -7.63 -11.08 -9.25
CA ALA A 82 -8.06 -9.93 -8.47
C ALA A 82 -7.79 -8.58 -9.16
N ASN A 83 -7.01 -8.54 -10.24
CA ASN A 83 -6.82 -7.32 -11.02
C ASN A 83 -8.10 -6.86 -11.74
N GLU A 84 -9.08 -7.76 -11.90
CA GLU A 84 -10.40 -7.45 -12.51
C GLU A 84 -11.49 -7.17 -11.46
N PHE A 85 -11.16 -7.24 -10.18
CA PHE A 85 -12.12 -6.96 -9.11
C PHE A 85 -12.46 -5.47 -9.05
N PRO A 86 -13.62 -5.09 -8.47
CA PRO A 86 -13.91 -3.71 -8.12
C PRO A 86 -12.72 -3.03 -7.40
N SER A 87 -12.37 -1.82 -7.82
CA SER A 87 -11.17 -1.12 -7.35
C SER A 87 -11.14 -0.95 -5.83
N GLU A 88 -9.94 -1.07 -5.25
CA GLU A 88 -9.73 -0.85 -3.82
C GLU A 88 -9.50 0.62 -3.51
N ASP A 89 -10.13 1.08 -2.42
CA ASP A 89 -9.92 2.42 -1.90
C ASP A 89 -8.55 2.53 -1.24
N TYR A 90 -7.90 3.67 -1.46
CA TYR A 90 -6.75 4.09 -0.67
C TYR A 90 -7.26 4.97 0.47
N VAL A 91 -7.24 4.43 1.68
CA VAL A 91 -7.52 5.21 2.89
C VAL A 91 -6.20 5.49 3.60
N ASP A 92 -5.99 6.74 3.98
CA ASP A 92 -4.79 7.22 4.68
C ASP A 92 -3.44 6.69 4.14
N GLY A 93 -3.35 6.55 2.81
CA GLY A 93 -2.13 6.16 2.08
C GLY A 93 -2.03 4.68 1.68
N PHE A 94 -2.88 3.79 2.20
CA PHE A 94 -2.76 2.34 1.96
C PHE A 94 -4.08 1.68 1.57
N LYS A 95 -4.00 0.60 0.78
CA LYS A 95 -5.14 -0.26 0.41
C LYS A 95 -5.52 -1.22 1.52
N ASN A 96 -4.58 -1.56 2.41
CA ASN A 96 -4.77 -2.57 3.46
C ASN A 96 -5.42 -2.00 4.73
N GLN A 97 -6.01 -0.80 4.67
CA GLN A 97 -6.70 -0.19 5.82
C GLN A 97 -8.02 -0.90 6.09
N TYR A 98 -8.14 -1.52 7.28
CA TYR A 98 -9.24 -2.45 7.55
C TYR A 98 -10.64 -1.83 7.43
N GLN A 99 -10.79 -0.53 7.72
CA GLN A 99 -12.06 0.19 7.64
C GLN A 99 -12.59 0.31 6.20
N ALA A 100 -11.70 0.27 5.21
CA ALA A 100 -12.03 0.36 3.79
C ALA A 100 -12.30 -1.00 3.13
N LEU A 101 -11.96 -2.09 3.81
CA LEU A 101 -11.90 -3.44 3.25
C LEU A 101 -13.24 -4.20 3.33
N SER A 102 -14.35 -3.49 3.11
CA SER A 102 -15.67 -4.12 3.03
C SER A 102 -15.83 -5.00 1.78
N VAL A 103 -16.84 -5.88 1.77
CA VAL A 103 -17.19 -6.74 0.62
C VAL A 103 -18.54 -6.28 0.06
N SER A 104 -18.52 -5.67 -1.13
CA SER A 104 -19.74 -5.34 -1.86
C SER A 104 -20.32 -6.58 -2.57
N PRO A 105 -21.59 -6.57 -3.01
CA PRO A 105 -22.14 -7.66 -3.81
C PRO A 105 -21.33 -7.98 -5.08
N LEU A 106 -20.83 -6.95 -5.77
CA LEU A 106 -19.96 -7.13 -6.95
C LEU A 106 -18.63 -7.79 -6.58
N GLN A 107 -18.07 -7.44 -5.41
CA GLN A 107 -16.85 -8.07 -4.91
C GLN A 107 -17.07 -9.55 -4.59
N ALA A 108 -18.22 -9.89 -3.98
CA ALA A 108 -18.58 -11.28 -3.68
C ALA A 108 -18.75 -12.12 -4.96
N GLU A 109 -19.40 -11.57 -5.98
CA GLU A 109 -19.52 -12.21 -7.30
C GLU A 109 -18.13 -12.41 -7.96
N ALA A 110 -17.27 -11.41 -7.90
CA ALA A 110 -15.91 -11.50 -8.44
C ALA A 110 -15.07 -12.59 -7.73
N TYR A 111 -15.20 -12.73 -6.40
CA TYR A 111 -14.56 -13.83 -5.66
C TYR A 111 -15.08 -15.20 -6.09
N ALA A 112 -16.40 -15.35 -6.30
CA ALA A 112 -16.99 -16.61 -6.74
C ALA A 112 -16.48 -17.02 -8.14
N LEU A 113 -16.50 -16.07 -9.09
CA LEU A 113 -15.99 -16.29 -10.46
C LEU A 113 -14.49 -16.61 -10.46
N ALA A 114 -13.70 -15.91 -9.64
CA ALA A 114 -12.28 -16.20 -9.49
C ALA A 114 -12.05 -17.60 -8.92
N ALA A 115 -12.76 -17.98 -7.86
CA ALA A 115 -12.63 -19.29 -7.23
C ALA A 115 -12.99 -20.44 -8.18
N GLU A 116 -14.08 -20.32 -8.94
CA GLU A 116 -14.48 -21.29 -9.96
C GLU A 116 -13.38 -21.46 -11.01
N LYS A 117 -12.90 -20.35 -11.58
CA LYS A 117 -11.85 -20.35 -12.62
C LYS A 117 -10.54 -20.93 -12.09
N LEU A 118 -10.12 -20.56 -10.89
CA LEU A 118 -8.89 -21.02 -10.26
C LEU A 118 -8.94 -22.52 -9.94
N ALA A 119 -10.06 -22.99 -9.38
CA ALA A 119 -10.25 -24.41 -9.09
C ALA A 119 -10.27 -25.25 -10.36
N ALA A 120 -10.97 -24.79 -11.42
CA ALA A 120 -10.97 -25.46 -12.71
C ALA A 120 -9.56 -25.49 -13.34
N ASN A 121 -8.79 -24.40 -13.21
CA ASN A 121 -7.41 -24.34 -13.71
C ASN A 121 -6.47 -25.28 -12.96
N ALA A 122 -6.66 -25.44 -11.64
CA ALA A 122 -5.82 -26.28 -10.79
C ALA A 122 -5.74 -27.74 -11.27
N PHE A 123 -6.84 -28.26 -11.83
CA PHE A 123 -6.93 -29.66 -12.28
C PHE A 123 -7.21 -29.86 -13.78
N ARG A 124 -7.13 -28.79 -14.59
CA ARG A 124 -7.39 -28.84 -16.05
C ARG A 124 -6.56 -29.90 -16.78
N ARG A 125 -5.36 -30.20 -16.28
CA ARG A 125 -4.43 -31.22 -16.82
C ARG A 125 -4.17 -32.35 -15.80
N GLY A 126 -5.20 -32.72 -15.03
CA GLY A 126 -5.04 -33.56 -13.85
C GLY A 126 -4.27 -32.83 -12.73
N ASP A 127 -3.77 -33.57 -11.74
CA ASP A 127 -2.97 -33.01 -10.63
C ASP A 127 -1.50 -32.74 -11.01
N SER A 128 -1.29 -32.09 -12.15
CA SER A 128 0.05 -31.77 -12.68
C SER A 128 0.87 -30.84 -11.77
N ARG A 129 0.22 -30.14 -10.83
CA ARG A 129 0.84 -29.21 -9.87
C ARG A 129 1.12 -29.86 -8.51
N GLY A 130 0.75 -31.13 -8.32
CA GLY A 130 0.97 -31.88 -7.07
C GLY A 130 0.22 -31.30 -5.87
N LEU A 131 -1.00 -30.83 -6.08
CA LEU A 131 -1.86 -30.26 -5.04
C LEU A 131 -2.45 -31.37 -4.14
N ILE A 132 -2.60 -32.59 -4.66
CA ILE A 132 -3.06 -33.75 -3.89
C ILE A 132 -1.83 -34.44 -3.29
N PRO A 133 -1.70 -34.51 -1.94
CA PRO A 133 -0.50 -34.94 -1.24
C PRO A 133 -0.32 -36.48 -1.18
N CYS A 134 -1.08 -37.20 -1.99
CA CYS A 134 -1.17 -38.66 -2.01
C CYS A 134 -1.68 -39.11 -3.38
N LYS A 135 -1.33 -40.33 -3.77
CA LYS A 135 -1.95 -41.00 -4.92
C LYS A 135 -3.23 -41.70 -4.44
N PRO A 136 -4.43 -41.32 -4.92
CA PRO A 136 -5.66 -41.99 -4.52
C PRO A 136 -5.64 -43.47 -4.92
N ALA A 137 -6.08 -44.35 -4.01
CA ALA A 137 -6.26 -45.78 -4.30
C ALA A 137 -7.50 -46.07 -5.17
N GLY A 138 -8.40 -45.09 -5.30
CA GLY A 138 -9.62 -45.11 -6.09
C GLY A 138 -10.45 -43.85 -5.84
N GLU A 139 -11.59 -43.73 -6.52
CA GLU A 139 -12.44 -42.52 -6.44
C GLU A 139 -13.02 -42.27 -5.03
N ASP A 140 -13.22 -43.34 -4.25
CA ASP A 140 -13.80 -43.27 -2.89
C ASP A 140 -12.75 -43.19 -1.75
N ASP A 141 -11.45 -43.12 -2.06
CA ASP A 141 -10.36 -43.14 -1.07
C ASP A 141 -10.50 -42.04 -0.01
N SER A 142 -11.01 -42.44 1.16
CA SER A 142 -11.26 -41.53 2.29
C SER A 142 -9.99 -41.00 2.91
N ALA A 143 -8.95 -41.83 3.01
CA ALA A 143 -7.70 -41.44 3.65
C ALA A 143 -7.00 -40.34 2.83
N CYS A 144 -6.91 -40.50 1.51
CA CYS A 144 -6.30 -39.49 0.66
C CYS A 144 -7.15 -38.22 0.59
N ARG A 145 -8.49 -38.35 0.53
CA ARG A 145 -9.42 -37.20 0.55
C ARG A 145 -9.28 -36.36 1.81
N ILE A 146 -9.32 -36.98 3.00
CA ILE A 146 -9.17 -36.27 4.28
C ILE A 146 -7.81 -35.60 4.37
N LYS A 147 -6.73 -36.30 3.98
CA LYS A 147 -5.38 -35.75 3.96
C LYS A 147 -5.26 -34.53 3.05
N PHE A 148 -5.86 -34.56 1.86
CA PHE A 148 -5.94 -33.42 0.95
C PHE A 148 -6.67 -32.23 1.59
N ILE A 149 -7.88 -32.46 2.12
CA ILE A 149 -8.70 -31.40 2.77
C ILE A 149 -7.93 -30.74 3.92
N GLN A 150 -7.28 -31.54 4.76
CA GLN A 150 -6.52 -31.04 5.91
C GLN A 150 -5.31 -30.21 5.48
N LEU A 151 -4.50 -30.71 4.55
CA LEU A 151 -3.26 -30.03 4.14
C LEU A 151 -3.52 -28.80 3.29
N PHE A 152 -4.42 -28.89 2.31
CA PHE A 152 -4.80 -27.72 1.50
C PHE A 152 -5.52 -26.67 2.36
N GLY A 153 -6.48 -27.10 3.16
CA GLY A 153 -7.24 -26.23 4.05
C GLY A 153 -6.34 -25.55 5.09
N ARG A 154 -5.34 -26.24 5.65
CA ARG A 154 -4.42 -25.65 6.62
C ARG A 154 -3.70 -24.43 6.05
N LYS A 155 -3.27 -24.50 4.79
CA LYS A 155 -2.64 -23.38 4.09
C LYS A 155 -3.66 -22.31 3.71
N ALA A 156 -4.80 -22.70 3.17
CA ALA A 156 -5.83 -21.77 2.71
C ALA A 156 -6.43 -20.94 3.86
N PHE A 157 -6.73 -21.59 4.99
CA PHE A 157 -7.30 -20.93 6.18
C PHE A 157 -6.22 -20.49 7.16
N ARG A 158 -4.96 -20.80 6.89
CA ARG A 158 -3.77 -20.37 7.65
C ARG A 158 -3.76 -20.86 9.10
N ARG A 159 -4.46 -21.97 9.36
CA ARG A 159 -4.57 -22.66 10.65
C ARG A 159 -5.06 -24.09 10.41
N PRO A 160 -4.87 -25.03 11.37
CA PRO A 160 -5.55 -26.31 11.32
C PRO A 160 -7.07 -26.13 11.16
N LEU A 161 -7.66 -26.97 10.32
CA LEU A 161 -9.11 -27.02 10.16
C LEU A 161 -9.74 -27.60 11.42
N GLU A 162 -10.92 -27.09 11.75
CA GLU A 162 -11.79 -27.68 12.75
C GLU A 162 -12.45 -28.94 12.21
N ALA A 163 -12.84 -29.85 13.11
CA ALA A 163 -13.46 -31.13 12.73
C ALA A 163 -14.72 -30.92 11.85
N GLU A 164 -15.52 -29.90 12.15
CA GLU A 164 -16.70 -29.55 11.37
C GLU A 164 -16.35 -29.03 9.97
N GLU A 165 -15.26 -28.26 9.84
CA GLU A 165 -14.78 -27.80 8.54
C GLU A 165 -14.35 -28.99 7.69
N ILE A 166 -13.61 -29.94 8.25
CA ILE A 166 -13.22 -31.17 7.54
C ILE A 166 -14.47 -31.92 7.06
N THR A 167 -15.44 -32.12 7.95
CA THR A 167 -16.70 -32.83 7.66
C THR A 167 -17.48 -32.17 6.53
N ARG A 168 -17.61 -30.84 6.56
CA ARG A 168 -18.31 -30.08 5.50
C ARG A 168 -17.64 -30.22 4.14
N HIS A 169 -16.31 -30.11 4.07
CA HIS A 169 -15.58 -30.25 2.82
C HIS A 169 -15.57 -31.69 2.32
N GLU A 170 -15.54 -32.68 3.22
CA GLU A 170 -15.65 -34.09 2.83
C GLU A 170 -17.03 -34.40 2.22
N ALA A 171 -18.10 -33.88 2.83
CA ALA A 171 -19.45 -34.02 2.31
C ALA A 171 -19.60 -33.38 0.92
N LEU A 172 -18.97 -32.21 0.69
CA LEU A 172 -18.94 -31.57 -0.62
C LEU A 172 -18.17 -32.41 -1.64
N PHE A 173 -16.98 -32.89 -1.27
CA PHE A 173 -16.12 -33.70 -2.12
C PHE A 173 -16.86 -34.95 -2.62
N ARG A 174 -17.55 -35.67 -1.72
CA ARG A 174 -18.28 -36.91 -2.03
C ARG A 174 -19.48 -36.73 -2.96
N LYS A 175 -19.96 -35.51 -3.19
CA LYS A 175 -21.04 -35.24 -4.16
C LYS A 175 -20.54 -35.29 -5.60
N GLN A 176 -19.23 -35.30 -5.82
CA GLN A 176 -18.62 -35.30 -7.14
C GLN A 176 -18.36 -36.72 -7.63
N LYS A 177 -18.32 -36.91 -8.96
CA LYS A 177 -18.17 -38.25 -9.58
C LYS A 177 -16.74 -38.76 -9.56
N THR A 178 -15.76 -37.85 -9.60
CA THR A 178 -14.34 -38.19 -9.63
C THR A 178 -13.59 -37.47 -8.53
N PHE A 179 -12.46 -38.02 -8.12
CA PHE A 179 -11.59 -37.50 -7.08
C PHE A 179 -11.07 -36.11 -7.43
N LEU A 180 -10.71 -35.89 -8.70
CA LEU A 180 -10.27 -34.57 -9.18
C LEU A 180 -11.40 -33.54 -9.14
N GLN A 181 -12.64 -33.92 -9.50
CA GLN A 181 -13.79 -33.02 -9.36
C GLN A 181 -14.10 -32.73 -7.89
N GLY A 182 -13.98 -33.72 -7.01
CA GLY A 182 -14.11 -33.53 -5.56
C GLY A 182 -13.07 -32.56 -5.01
N ALA A 183 -11.81 -32.73 -5.42
CA ALA A 183 -10.72 -31.83 -5.04
C ALA A 183 -10.94 -30.42 -5.58
N GLN A 184 -11.36 -30.28 -6.84
CA GLN A 184 -11.75 -29.01 -7.45
C GLN A 184 -12.85 -28.31 -6.64
N ALA A 185 -13.94 -29.00 -6.32
CA ALA A 185 -15.06 -28.44 -5.56
C ALA A 185 -14.63 -27.98 -4.16
N VAL A 186 -13.72 -28.70 -3.50
CA VAL A 186 -13.15 -28.27 -2.21
C VAL A 186 -12.29 -27.02 -2.35
N ILE A 187 -11.41 -26.93 -3.36
CA ILE A 187 -10.61 -25.71 -3.60
C ILE A 187 -11.54 -24.52 -3.85
N GLU A 188 -12.52 -24.68 -4.72
CA GLU A 188 -13.50 -23.65 -5.05
C GLU A 188 -14.24 -23.15 -3.81
N ALA A 189 -14.72 -24.07 -2.96
CA ALA A 189 -15.41 -23.71 -1.71
C ALA A 189 -14.48 -23.01 -0.70
N MET A 190 -13.23 -23.48 -0.57
CA MET A 190 -12.27 -22.87 0.34
C MET A 190 -11.89 -21.46 -0.09
N LEU A 191 -11.69 -21.20 -1.39
CA LEU A 191 -11.35 -19.87 -1.91
C LEU A 191 -12.50 -18.85 -1.79
N GLN A 192 -13.74 -19.31 -1.59
CA GLN A 192 -14.91 -18.46 -1.32
C GLN A 192 -15.19 -18.29 0.18
N SER A 193 -14.50 -19.06 1.03
CA SER A 193 -14.73 -19.04 2.47
C SER A 193 -14.26 -17.71 3.09
N PRO A 194 -15.00 -17.16 4.08
CA PRO A 194 -14.50 -16.07 4.90
C PRO A 194 -13.14 -16.38 5.56
N SER A 195 -12.87 -17.66 5.90
CA SER A 195 -11.58 -18.08 6.45
C SER A 195 -10.41 -17.93 5.47
N PHE A 196 -10.69 -17.87 4.16
CA PHE A 196 -9.71 -17.57 3.12
C PHE A 196 -9.68 -16.08 2.75
N ILE A 197 -10.85 -15.47 2.50
CA ILE A 197 -10.96 -14.07 2.08
C ILE A 197 -10.49 -13.11 3.17
N PHE A 198 -10.65 -13.49 4.43
CA PHE A 198 -10.23 -12.69 5.58
C PHE A 198 -9.15 -13.37 6.41
N TRP A 199 -8.39 -12.55 7.12
CA TRP A 199 -7.49 -12.97 8.17
C TRP A 199 -7.61 -12.03 9.38
N MET A 200 -7.12 -12.47 10.53
CA MET A 200 -7.15 -11.69 11.77
C MET A 200 -5.73 -11.49 12.27
N ASP A 201 -5.44 -10.29 12.78
CA ASP A 201 -4.18 -10.00 13.46
C ASP A 201 -4.13 -10.57 14.88
N GLN A 202 -5.28 -10.66 15.55
CA GLN A 202 -5.44 -11.24 16.88
C GLN A 202 -6.75 -12.03 16.99
N THR A 203 -6.83 -12.90 18.00
CA THR A 203 -8.05 -13.68 18.28
C THR A 203 -8.15 -14.04 19.77
N PRO A 204 -9.36 -14.04 20.35
CA PRO A 204 -9.57 -14.53 21.71
C PRO A 204 -9.37 -16.05 21.82
N ASN A 205 -9.51 -16.79 20.71
CA ASN A 205 -9.33 -18.24 20.69
C ASN A 205 -7.84 -18.58 20.92
N PRO A 206 -7.48 -19.21 22.06
CA PRO A 206 -6.08 -19.52 22.36
C PRO A 206 -5.44 -20.47 21.34
N ASN A 207 -6.22 -21.36 20.74
CA ASN A 207 -5.73 -22.34 19.76
C ASN A 207 -5.38 -21.68 18.42
N TRP A 208 -6.01 -20.54 18.10
CA TRP A 208 -5.76 -19.82 16.84
C TRP A 208 -4.77 -18.68 16.98
N ARG A 209 -4.48 -18.25 18.21
CA ARG A 209 -3.61 -17.10 18.48
C ARG A 209 -2.21 -17.20 17.85
N PRO A 210 -1.51 -18.35 17.89
CA PRO A 210 -0.22 -18.49 17.20
C PRO A 210 -0.35 -18.33 15.69
N TYR A 211 -1.43 -18.85 15.10
CA TYR A 211 -1.69 -18.81 13.66
C TYR A 211 -2.12 -17.43 13.16
N ALA A 212 -2.86 -16.66 13.96
CA ALA A 212 -3.15 -15.26 13.70
C ALA A 212 -1.85 -14.45 13.62
N LYS A 213 -0.90 -14.72 14.54
CA LYS A 213 0.42 -14.07 14.53
C LYS A 213 1.27 -14.48 13.32
N ALA A 214 1.24 -15.75 12.93
CA ALA A 214 1.87 -16.21 11.69
C ALA A 214 1.30 -15.51 10.46
N SER A 215 -0.03 -15.38 10.38
CA SER A 215 -0.71 -14.67 9.28
C SER A 215 -0.32 -13.19 9.25
N ALA A 216 -0.28 -12.53 10.41
CA ALA A 216 0.15 -11.13 10.52
C ALA A 216 1.60 -10.91 10.05
N LEU A 217 2.51 -11.80 10.45
CA LEU A 217 3.90 -11.78 9.97
C LEU A 217 3.97 -11.97 8.45
N SER A 218 3.25 -12.94 7.90
CA SER A 218 3.29 -13.26 6.48
C SER A 218 2.73 -12.14 5.60
N TYR A 219 1.57 -11.58 5.95
CA TYR A 219 0.98 -10.50 5.16
C TYR A 219 1.72 -9.17 5.30
N PHE A 220 2.41 -8.94 6.42
CA PHE A 220 3.27 -7.77 6.56
C PHE A 220 4.59 -7.93 5.78
N LEU A 221 5.30 -9.04 5.98
CA LEU A 221 6.67 -9.21 5.46
C LEU A 221 6.73 -9.77 4.04
N TRP A 222 5.77 -10.60 3.64
CA TRP A 222 5.76 -11.28 2.33
C TRP A 222 4.56 -10.94 1.45
N ASN A 223 3.57 -10.20 1.97
CA ASN A 223 2.33 -9.88 1.25
C ASN A 223 1.62 -11.10 0.64
N THR A 224 1.65 -12.24 1.35
CA THR A 224 1.05 -13.51 0.92
C THR A 224 0.75 -14.41 2.12
N THR A 225 0.10 -15.55 1.88
CA THR A 225 -0.25 -16.56 2.89
C THR A 225 1.01 -17.18 3.53
N PRO A 226 1.00 -17.50 4.84
CA PRO A 226 2.11 -18.19 5.51
C PRO A 226 2.44 -19.53 4.85
N ASP A 227 3.73 -19.85 4.78
CA ASP A 227 4.20 -21.16 4.35
C ASP A 227 4.09 -22.21 5.47
N GLU A 228 4.34 -23.47 5.13
CA GLU A 228 4.28 -24.58 6.09
C GLU A 228 5.22 -24.35 7.28
N THR A 229 6.45 -23.90 7.02
CA THR A 229 7.45 -23.65 8.07
C THR A 229 6.99 -22.59 9.07
N LEU A 230 6.32 -21.52 8.61
CA LEU A 230 5.76 -20.49 9.48
C LEU A 230 4.54 -21.01 10.27
N LEU A 231 3.69 -21.82 9.65
CA LEU A 231 2.58 -22.47 10.34
C LEU A 231 3.07 -23.50 11.38
N ASP A 232 4.19 -24.18 11.12
CA ASP A 232 4.85 -25.10 12.07
C ASP A 232 5.48 -24.34 13.24
N SER A 233 6.16 -23.21 12.97
CA SER A 233 6.64 -22.29 14.01
C SER A 233 5.50 -21.83 14.93
N ALA A 234 4.30 -21.58 14.37
CA ALA A 234 3.10 -21.26 15.14
C ALA A 234 2.64 -22.44 16.01
N ALA A 235 2.54 -23.64 15.43
CA ALA A 235 2.11 -24.85 16.11
C ALA A 235 3.04 -25.22 17.29
N ASN A 236 4.34 -25.07 17.10
CA ASN A 236 5.38 -25.40 18.08
C ASN A 236 5.58 -24.32 19.15
N GLY A 237 4.79 -23.24 19.10
CA GLY A 237 4.82 -22.17 20.11
C GLY A 237 5.98 -21.18 19.96
N GLU A 238 6.78 -21.25 18.89
CA GLU A 238 7.92 -20.34 18.65
C GLU A 238 7.47 -18.88 18.60
N LEU A 239 6.27 -18.61 18.09
CA LEU A 239 5.73 -17.25 17.97
C LEU A 239 5.20 -16.68 19.30
N SER A 240 5.28 -17.44 20.40
CA SER A 240 4.78 -17.03 21.72
C SER A 240 5.76 -16.10 22.46
N THR A 241 7.04 -16.09 22.07
CA THR A 241 8.09 -15.28 22.70
C THR A 241 8.63 -14.21 21.74
N PRO A 242 9.08 -13.05 22.24
CA PRO A 242 9.75 -12.04 21.42
C PRO A 242 10.95 -12.58 20.63
N GLU A 243 11.76 -13.43 21.27
CA GLU A 243 12.98 -13.99 20.69
C GLU A 243 12.66 -14.98 19.57
N GLY A 244 11.58 -15.77 19.72
CA GLY A 244 11.13 -16.67 18.66
C GLY A 244 10.53 -15.94 17.47
N VAL A 245 9.76 -14.88 17.72
CA VAL A 245 9.27 -13.99 16.65
C VAL A 245 10.42 -13.35 15.89
N GLU A 246 11.44 -12.86 16.59
CA GLU A 246 12.60 -12.26 15.96
C GLU A 246 13.34 -13.26 15.06
N ARG A 247 13.61 -14.48 15.54
CA ARG A 247 14.25 -15.53 14.72
C ARG A 247 13.46 -15.83 13.45
N VAL A 248 12.14 -15.99 13.59
CA VAL A 248 11.25 -16.26 12.45
C VAL A 248 11.20 -15.07 11.50
N ALA A 249 11.07 -13.84 12.00
CA ALA A 249 11.04 -12.63 11.18
C ALA A 249 12.34 -12.45 10.39
N ARG A 250 13.51 -12.68 11.01
CA ARG A 250 14.81 -12.62 10.31
C ARG A 250 14.90 -13.65 9.18
N ARG A 251 14.52 -14.91 9.45
CA ARG A 251 14.42 -15.95 8.41
C ARG A 251 13.50 -15.52 7.27
N MET A 252 12.37 -14.88 7.59
CA MET A 252 11.43 -14.40 6.59
C MET A 252 12.02 -13.26 5.75
N LEU A 253 12.74 -12.33 6.37
CA LEU A 253 13.41 -11.22 5.68
C LEU A 253 14.55 -11.68 4.77
N ASP A 254 15.19 -12.81 5.07
CA ASP A 254 16.21 -13.43 4.21
C ASP A 254 15.59 -14.12 2.97
N ASN A 255 14.29 -14.42 3.00
CA ASN A 255 13.58 -15.06 1.89
C ASN A 255 13.32 -14.05 0.75
N PRO A 256 13.46 -14.45 -0.53
CA PRO A 256 13.14 -13.60 -1.67
C PRO A 256 11.75 -12.95 -1.63
N LYS A 257 10.73 -13.61 -1.07
CA LYS A 257 9.38 -13.06 -0.90
C LYS A 257 9.34 -11.75 -0.10
N ALA A 258 10.33 -11.50 0.75
CA ALA A 258 10.41 -10.24 1.49
C ALA A 258 10.63 -9.03 0.58
N ARG A 259 11.25 -9.24 -0.59
CA ARG A 259 11.39 -8.19 -1.62
C ARG A 259 10.04 -7.84 -2.22
N ASP A 260 9.20 -8.83 -2.53
CA ASP A 260 7.85 -8.61 -3.04
C ASP A 260 6.96 -7.90 -2.01
N GLY A 261 7.09 -8.28 -0.73
CA GLY A 261 6.38 -7.61 0.37
C GLY A 261 6.79 -6.15 0.55
N LEU A 262 8.10 -5.87 0.50
CA LEU A 262 8.62 -4.50 0.52
C LEU A 262 8.14 -3.68 -0.67
N ASP A 263 8.17 -4.27 -1.87
CA ASP A 263 7.74 -3.60 -3.09
C ASP A 263 6.27 -3.20 -3.04
N GLU A 264 5.39 -4.06 -2.51
CA GLU A 264 3.98 -3.72 -2.28
C GLU A 264 3.86 -2.52 -1.32
N PHE A 265 4.52 -2.59 -0.16
CA PHE A 265 4.50 -1.50 0.83
C PHE A 265 4.95 -0.16 0.22
N VAL A 266 6.10 -0.17 -0.47
CA VAL A 266 6.70 1.03 -1.06
C VAL A 266 5.83 1.57 -2.19
N SER A 267 5.24 0.71 -3.01
CA SER A 267 4.33 1.15 -4.08
C SER A 267 3.11 1.90 -3.55
N GLN A 268 2.59 1.48 -2.39
CA GLN A 268 1.45 2.12 -1.74
C GLN A 268 1.88 3.40 -1.00
N TRP A 269 2.93 3.36 -0.19
CA TRP A 269 3.43 4.54 0.52
C TRP A 269 3.77 5.67 -0.46
N MET A 270 4.48 5.34 -1.54
CA MET A 270 4.98 6.34 -2.47
C MET A 270 4.06 6.59 -3.67
N ARG A 271 2.96 5.85 -3.79
CA ARG A 271 1.93 5.98 -4.83
C ARG A 271 2.43 5.87 -6.28
N PHE A 272 3.42 4.99 -6.51
CA PHE A 272 3.95 4.75 -7.84
C PHE A 272 2.93 4.13 -8.80
N ASP A 273 1.86 3.54 -8.28
CA ASP A 273 0.68 3.08 -9.04
C ASP A 273 0.11 4.17 -9.95
N ARG A 274 0.13 5.43 -9.49
CA ARG A 274 -0.42 6.56 -10.23
C ARG A 274 0.48 7.05 -11.37
N VAL A 275 1.77 6.73 -11.37
CA VAL A 275 2.68 7.12 -12.48
C VAL A 275 2.33 6.32 -13.73
N GLN A 276 2.01 5.04 -13.57
CA GLN A 276 1.68 4.14 -14.69
C GLN A 276 0.40 4.54 -15.44
N THR A 277 -0.52 5.21 -14.75
CA THR A 277 -1.79 5.71 -15.32
C THR A 277 -1.82 7.22 -15.52
N ALA A 278 -0.70 7.92 -15.24
CA ALA A 278 -0.61 9.35 -15.44
C ALA A 278 -0.71 9.70 -16.93
N SER A 279 -1.43 10.77 -17.24
CA SER A 279 -1.46 11.36 -18.58
C SER A 279 -0.55 12.59 -18.64
N ARG A 280 0.10 12.80 -19.79
CA ARG A 280 0.90 13.97 -20.09
C ARG A 280 0.54 14.52 -21.46
N GLU A 281 0.52 15.85 -21.56
CA GLU A 281 0.31 16.51 -22.84
C GLU A 281 1.48 16.16 -23.77
N ARG A 282 1.22 15.34 -24.78
CA ARG A 282 2.25 14.75 -25.65
C ARG A 282 3.04 15.80 -26.41
N ARG A 283 2.44 16.96 -26.71
CA ARG A 283 3.13 18.08 -27.37
C ARG A 283 4.17 18.74 -26.45
N LEU A 284 3.97 18.69 -25.14
CA LEU A 284 4.89 19.25 -24.14
C LEU A 284 5.92 18.22 -23.67
N TYR A 285 5.50 16.96 -23.51
CA TYR A 285 6.32 15.90 -22.93
C TYR A 285 6.38 14.66 -23.84
N PRO A 286 6.99 14.74 -25.03
CA PRO A 286 6.97 13.66 -26.03
C PRO A 286 7.71 12.39 -25.59
N LEU A 287 8.58 12.48 -24.59
CA LEU A 287 9.27 11.32 -24.00
C LEU A 287 8.38 10.53 -23.05
N PHE A 288 7.27 11.10 -22.56
CA PHE A 288 6.38 10.40 -21.63
C PHE A 288 5.52 9.37 -22.37
N ASN A 289 5.76 8.11 -22.05
CA ASN A 289 5.04 6.96 -22.58
C ASN A 289 4.96 5.86 -21.51
N ALA A 290 4.27 4.76 -21.82
CA ALA A 290 4.09 3.66 -20.89
C ALA A 290 5.42 3.00 -20.48
N ASP A 291 6.43 2.99 -21.36
CA ASP A 291 7.73 2.37 -21.11
C ASP A 291 8.54 3.22 -20.13
N LEU A 292 8.57 4.55 -20.33
CA LEU A 292 9.18 5.48 -19.39
C LEU A 292 8.47 5.42 -18.03
N ALA A 293 7.13 5.35 -17.99
CA ALA A 293 6.39 5.22 -16.75
C ALA A 293 6.77 3.94 -15.99
N ARG A 294 6.93 2.80 -16.68
CA ARG A 294 7.45 1.57 -16.08
C ARG A 294 8.89 1.75 -15.59
N ALA A 295 9.74 2.38 -16.38
CA ALA A 295 11.13 2.64 -16.00
C ALA A 295 11.24 3.50 -14.73
N MET A 296 10.44 4.56 -14.61
CA MET A 296 10.35 5.40 -13.40
C MET A 296 9.97 4.58 -12.15
N THR A 297 8.99 3.68 -12.29
CA THR A 297 8.59 2.82 -11.16
C THR A 297 9.68 1.82 -10.80
N GLU A 298 10.37 1.26 -11.78
CA GLU A 298 11.43 0.27 -11.59
C GLU A 298 12.71 0.87 -10.99
N GLU A 299 13.11 2.08 -11.43
CA GLU A 299 14.18 2.87 -10.81
C GLU A 299 13.96 2.95 -9.30
N THR A 300 12.73 3.25 -8.92
CA THR A 300 12.43 3.51 -7.52
C THR A 300 12.37 2.24 -6.68
N ARG A 301 11.81 1.15 -7.22
CA ARG A 301 11.85 -0.18 -6.57
C ARG A 301 13.29 -0.63 -6.33
N ARG A 302 14.15 -0.55 -7.35
CA ARG A 302 15.57 -0.91 -7.24
C ARG A 302 16.31 -0.05 -6.24
N PHE A 303 16.11 1.26 -6.28
CA PHE A 303 16.72 2.20 -5.35
C PHE A 303 16.35 1.91 -3.90
N ILE A 304 15.07 1.71 -3.60
CA ILE A 304 14.63 1.37 -2.24
C ILE A 304 15.12 -0.01 -1.84
N GLY A 305 15.07 -0.99 -2.75
CA GLY A 305 15.62 -2.33 -2.52
C GLY A 305 17.10 -2.31 -2.15
N GLU A 306 17.91 -1.50 -2.83
CA GLU A 306 19.33 -1.31 -2.50
C GLU A 306 19.51 -0.83 -1.05
N LEU A 307 18.77 0.21 -0.67
CA LEU A 307 18.86 0.81 0.67
C LEU A 307 18.40 -0.15 1.78
N VAL A 308 17.41 -1.01 1.51
CA VAL A 308 16.86 -1.93 2.51
C VAL A 308 17.70 -3.19 2.64
N TRP A 309 18.14 -3.79 1.52
CA TRP A 309 18.71 -5.14 1.53
C TRP A 309 20.24 -5.17 1.58
N ASN A 310 20.92 -4.13 1.11
CA ASN A 310 22.38 -4.11 1.02
C ASN A 310 23.04 -3.32 2.18
N GLY A 311 22.36 -3.26 3.32
CA GLY A 311 22.95 -2.86 4.62
C GLY A 311 23.18 -1.35 4.80
N GLY A 312 22.52 -0.51 3.99
CA GLY A 312 22.68 0.94 4.00
C GLY A 312 21.90 1.65 5.13
N ASN A 313 22.20 2.93 5.28
CA ASN A 313 21.40 3.88 6.04
C ASN A 313 20.16 4.25 5.21
N PHE A 314 18.97 3.82 5.63
CA PHE A 314 17.75 4.09 4.87
C PHE A 314 17.46 5.59 4.68
N MET A 315 17.95 6.48 5.55
CA MET A 315 17.77 7.92 5.36
C MET A 315 18.51 8.48 4.13
N GLU A 316 19.41 7.70 3.52
CA GLU A 316 19.95 7.98 2.18
C GLU A 316 18.88 8.00 1.09
N VAL A 317 17.68 7.47 1.36
CA VAL A 317 16.51 7.63 0.48
C VAL A 317 16.28 9.09 0.08
N PHE A 318 16.70 10.06 0.91
CA PHE A 318 16.58 11.48 0.61
C PHE A 318 17.86 12.12 0.04
N THR A 319 19.04 11.55 0.31
CA THR A 319 20.34 12.21 0.06
C THR A 319 21.21 11.51 -0.98
N ALA A 320 20.83 10.32 -1.46
CA ALA A 320 21.64 9.54 -2.37
C ALA A 320 21.98 10.32 -3.64
N GLY A 321 23.27 10.34 -3.98
CA GLY A 321 23.82 10.94 -5.20
C GLY A 321 23.74 10.02 -6.41
N TYR A 322 23.02 8.90 -6.34
CA TYR A 322 22.93 7.89 -7.39
C TYR A 322 21.50 7.36 -7.51
N SER A 323 21.23 6.64 -8.59
CA SER A 323 19.99 5.87 -8.77
C SER A 323 20.22 4.70 -9.74
N PHE A 324 19.18 3.92 -10.03
CA PHE A 324 19.20 2.80 -10.97
C PHE A 324 18.50 3.20 -12.26
N ILE A 325 19.28 3.48 -13.29
CA ILE A 325 18.84 4.15 -14.51
C ILE A 325 18.84 3.15 -15.67
N ASN A 326 17.84 3.24 -16.54
CA ASN A 326 17.82 2.58 -17.85
C ASN A 326 18.00 3.61 -18.99
N SER A 327 17.96 3.15 -20.25
CA SER A 327 18.11 4.04 -21.41
C SER A 327 17.02 5.13 -21.49
N ASP A 328 15.77 4.84 -21.14
CA ASP A 328 14.68 5.83 -21.16
C ASP A 328 14.89 6.93 -20.12
N LEU A 329 15.24 6.54 -18.89
CA LEU A 329 15.55 7.46 -17.81
C LEU A 329 16.82 8.27 -18.09
N ALA A 330 17.82 7.67 -18.74
CA ALA A 330 19.03 8.38 -19.13
C ALA A 330 18.72 9.58 -20.05
N ALA A 331 17.77 9.42 -20.98
CA ALA A 331 17.30 10.49 -21.86
C ALA A 331 16.59 11.63 -21.11
N VAL A 332 15.84 11.31 -20.05
CA VAL A 332 15.19 12.29 -19.16
C VAL A 332 16.22 12.98 -18.26
N TYR A 333 17.17 12.23 -17.72
CA TYR A 333 18.14 12.71 -16.73
C TYR A 333 19.34 13.41 -17.37
N LYS A 334 19.50 13.29 -18.70
CA LYS A 334 20.64 13.80 -19.46
C LYS A 334 21.97 13.23 -18.97
N VAL A 335 21.95 11.93 -18.64
CA VAL A 335 23.14 11.15 -18.30
C VAL A 335 23.45 10.16 -19.42
N SER A 336 24.65 9.58 -19.42
CA SER A 336 24.98 8.54 -20.39
C SER A 336 24.12 7.30 -20.15
N PRO A 337 23.59 6.64 -21.21
CA PRO A 337 22.85 5.41 -21.04
C PRO A 337 23.76 4.32 -20.46
N PRO A 338 23.24 3.49 -19.54
CA PRO A 338 23.98 2.37 -18.98
C PRO A 338 24.28 1.29 -20.03
N ALA A 339 25.25 0.42 -19.76
CA ALA A 339 25.55 -0.73 -20.61
C ALA A 339 24.55 -1.89 -20.45
N ARG A 340 23.94 -1.99 -19.27
CA ARG A 340 22.89 -2.97 -18.94
C ARG A 340 21.52 -2.30 -19.00
N ASP A 341 20.45 -3.10 -18.97
CA ASP A 341 19.08 -2.57 -18.98
C ASP A 341 18.85 -1.58 -17.83
N PHE A 342 19.16 -1.98 -16.59
CA PHE A 342 19.29 -1.06 -15.46
C PHE A 342 20.69 -1.14 -14.85
N ASP A 343 21.30 0.01 -14.57
CA ASP A 343 22.57 0.07 -13.85
C ASP A 343 22.59 1.22 -12.83
N ARG A 344 23.45 1.07 -11.81
CA ARG A 344 23.68 2.12 -10.82
C ARG A 344 24.47 3.25 -11.47
N VAL A 345 23.88 4.44 -11.51
CA VAL A 345 24.47 5.64 -12.10
C VAL A 345 24.63 6.71 -11.04
N GLU A 346 25.85 7.19 -10.86
CA GLU A 346 26.15 8.37 -10.05
C GLU A 346 25.68 9.64 -10.78
N PHE A 347 24.97 10.51 -10.08
CA PHE A 347 24.64 11.82 -10.62
C PHE A 347 25.89 12.71 -10.65
N PRO A 348 26.01 13.60 -11.66
CA PRO A 348 27.13 14.53 -11.73
C PRO A 348 27.31 15.37 -10.46
N ALA A 349 28.55 15.73 -10.15
CA ALA A 349 28.86 16.66 -9.07
C ALA A 349 28.06 17.97 -9.25
N GLY A 350 27.43 18.43 -8.16
CA GLY A 350 26.57 19.62 -8.19
C GLY A 350 25.14 19.39 -8.74
N SER A 351 24.77 18.16 -9.12
CA SER A 351 23.40 17.85 -9.53
C SER A 351 22.40 18.19 -8.42
N GLU A 352 21.38 18.99 -8.72
CA GLU A 352 20.27 19.26 -7.79
C GLU A 352 19.35 18.04 -7.59
N ARG A 353 19.52 16.99 -8.41
CA ARG A 353 18.83 15.69 -8.26
C ARG A 353 19.51 14.88 -7.15
N SER A 354 18.71 14.36 -6.22
CA SER A 354 19.17 13.58 -5.07
C SER A 354 18.04 12.76 -4.49
N GLY A 355 18.32 11.48 -4.19
CA GLY A 355 17.39 10.54 -3.60
C GLY A 355 16.02 10.50 -4.30
N ILE A 356 15.01 10.04 -3.55
CA ILE A 356 13.64 9.88 -4.01
C ILE A 356 13.01 11.20 -4.50
N LEU A 357 13.37 12.32 -3.89
CA LEU A 357 12.88 13.65 -4.26
C LEU A 357 13.37 14.08 -5.64
N GLY A 358 14.48 13.50 -6.10
CA GLY A 358 15.01 13.67 -7.44
C GLY A 358 14.49 12.64 -8.44
N HIS A 359 13.70 11.62 -8.06
CA HIS A 359 13.25 10.62 -9.02
C HIS A 359 12.19 11.19 -9.97
N ALA A 360 12.23 10.78 -11.24
CA ALA A 360 11.19 11.12 -12.21
C ALA A 360 9.83 10.55 -11.81
N SER A 361 9.78 9.40 -11.11
CA SER A 361 8.54 8.84 -10.56
C SER A 361 7.83 9.85 -9.64
N PHE A 362 8.55 10.41 -8.65
CA PHE A 362 8.02 11.41 -7.73
C PHE A 362 7.65 12.71 -8.46
N LEU A 363 8.55 13.22 -9.30
CA LEU A 363 8.36 14.49 -10.01
C LEU A 363 7.18 14.43 -10.99
N ALA A 364 6.98 13.30 -11.66
CA ALA A 364 5.83 13.06 -12.50
C ALA A 364 4.56 12.83 -11.67
N LEU A 365 4.58 11.93 -10.70
CA LEU A 365 3.42 11.64 -9.84
C LEU A 365 2.76 12.92 -9.28
N THR A 366 3.58 13.91 -8.94
CA THR A 366 3.16 15.16 -8.30
C THR A 366 2.99 16.34 -9.28
N SER A 367 2.80 16.07 -10.58
CA SER A 367 2.59 17.09 -11.62
C SER A 367 1.27 16.91 -12.37
N LYS A 368 0.78 18.00 -12.98
CA LYS A 368 -0.40 18.01 -13.86
C LYS A 368 -0.04 17.50 -15.26
N PRO A 369 -1.02 17.17 -16.12
CA PRO A 369 -0.74 16.72 -17.48
C PRO A 369 0.08 17.72 -18.31
N GLU A 370 -0.19 19.01 -18.15
CA GLU A 370 0.40 20.09 -18.93
C GLU A 370 1.58 20.81 -18.23
N ASP A 371 1.72 20.70 -16.91
CA ASP A 371 2.72 21.47 -16.15
C ASP A 371 3.07 20.85 -14.78
N THR A 372 4.07 21.38 -14.11
CA THR A 372 4.40 21.03 -12.73
C THR A 372 3.29 21.47 -11.76
N ALA A 373 3.27 20.88 -10.55
CA ALA A 373 2.35 21.31 -9.49
C ALA A 373 3.08 21.49 -8.15
N PRO A 374 3.56 22.70 -7.83
CA PRO A 374 4.18 22.98 -6.53
C PRO A 374 3.29 22.56 -5.34
N THR A 375 1.99 22.85 -5.41
CA THR A 375 1.01 22.41 -4.39
C THR A 375 0.98 20.89 -4.25
N GLY A 376 1.00 20.14 -5.35
CA GLY A 376 1.00 18.66 -5.31
C GLY A 376 2.28 18.08 -4.71
N ARG A 377 3.44 18.64 -5.09
CA ARG A 377 4.76 18.27 -4.55
C ARG A 377 4.84 18.52 -3.04
N GLY A 378 4.46 19.72 -2.60
CA GLY A 378 4.48 20.09 -1.19
C GLY A 378 3.50 19.26 -0.35
N LEU A 379 2.30 19.00 -0.87
CA LEU A 379 1.30 18.16 -0.20
C LEU A 379 1.85 16.76 0.04
N PHE A 380 2.44 16.15 -0.99
CA PHE A 380 3.03 14.82 -0.88
C PHE A 380 4.12 14.77 0.19
N ILE A 381 5.04 15.73 0.20
CA ILE A 381 6.12 15.77 1.20
C ILE A 381 5.57 15.91 2.62
N ARG A 382 4.58 16.78 2.82
CA ARG A 382 3.97 16.99 4.14
C ARG A 382 3.26 15.74 4.66
N GLU A 383 2.48 15.08 3.81
CA GLU A 383 1.72 13.91 4.23
C GLU A 383 2.58 12.65 4.30
N GLN A 384 3.41 12.41 3.29
CA GLN A 384 4.12 11.14 3.15
C GLN A 384 5.47 11.10 3.86
N PHE A 385 6.15 12.24 4.01
CA PHE A 385 7.48 12.32 4.64
C PHE A 385 7.52 13.09 5.95
N LEU A 386 6.48 13.87 6.28
CA LEU A 386 6.37 14.55 7.58
C LEU A 386 5.16 14.09 8.39
N CYS A 387 4.29 13.25 7.82
CA CYS A 387 3.10 12.70 8.48
C CYS A 387 2.19 13.80 9.05
N GLN A 388 2.14 14.94 8.35
CA GLN A 388 1.33 16.09 8.70
C GLN A 388 0.06 16.07 7.86
N LYS A 389 -1.10 15.98 8.52
CA LYS A 389 -2.39 16.05 7.85
C LYS A 389 -2.63 17.46 7.33
N VAL A 390 -2.84 17.57 6.02
CA VAL A 390 -3.29 18.82 5.39
C VAL A 390 -4.80 18.71 5.21
N PRO A 391 -5.62 19.64 5.74
CA PRO A 391 -7.06 19.57 5.56
C PRO A 391 -7.42 19.77 4.08
N PRO A 392 -8.51 19.13 3.60
CA PRO A 392 -9.01 19.39 2.26
C PRO A 392 -9.41 20.86 2.11
N PRO A 393 -9.46 21.39 0.86
CA PRO A 393 -9.99 22.73 0.63
C PRO A 393 -11.43 22.87 1.15
N PRO A 394 -11.86 24.07 1.59
CA PRO A 394 -13.23 24.27 2.06
C PRO A 394 -14.28 23.84 1.02
N PRO A 395 -15.42 23.26 1.41
CA PRO A 395 -16.46 22.86 0.46
C PRO A 395 -16.95 24.05 -0.39
N GLY A 396 -17.12 23.82 -1.69
CA GLY A 396 -17.70 24.81 -2.62
C GLY A 396 -16.74 25.88 -3.13
N VAL A 397 -15.44 25.82 -2.82
CA VAL A 397 -14.43 26.73 -3.39
C VAL A 397 -13.96 26.23 -4.76
N ASP A 398 -13.81 27.14 -5.72
CA ASP A 398 -13.13 26.82 -6.97
C ASP A 398 -11.62 26.74 -6.72
N THR A 399 -11.05 25.57 -6.97
CA THR A 399 -9.62 25.30 -6.82
C THR A 399 -8.86 25.39 -8.15
N ASN A 400 -9.55 25.74 -9.24
CA ASN A 400 -8.92 25.92 -10.54
C ASN A 400 -8.32 27.32 -10.66
N LEU A 401 -7.03 27.36 -10.99
CA LEU A 401 -6.38 28.60 -11.37
C LEU A 401 -6.68 28.90 -12.84
N PRO A 402 -6.96 30.16 -13.21
CA PRO A 402 -7.08 30.57 -14.60
C PRO A 402 -5.92 30.05 -15.46
N PRO A 403 -6.18 29.72 -16.74
CA PRO A 403 -5.11 29.34 -17.66
C PRO A 403 -4.12 30.49 -17.81
N VAL A 404 -2.85 30.16 -18.06
CA VAL A 404 -1.84 31.16 -18.38
C VAL A 404 -2.09 31.64 -19.81
N GLU A 405 -2.18 32.96 -20.00
CA GLU A 405 -2.42 33.58 -21.30
C GLU A 405 -1.12 34.10 -21.92
N GLU A 406 -1.03 34.09 -23.25
CA GLU A 406 0.12 34.61 -24.00
C GLU A 406 0.36 36.11 -23.71
N SER A 407 -0.71 36.86 -23.48
CA SER A 407 -0.69 38.29 -23.15
C SER A 407 -0.11 38.57 -21.75
N LYS A 408 -0.13 37.58 -20.86
CA LYS A 408 0.28 37.69 -19.45
C LYS A 408 0.94 36.39 -18.97
N PRO A 409 2.12 36.04 -19.52
CA PRO A 409 2.83 34.84 -19.14
C PRO A 409 3.33 34.97 -17.69
N VAL A 410 3.10 33.95 -16.87
CA VAL A 410 3.50 33.92 -15.46
C VAL A 410 4.01 32.53 -15.08
N THR A 411 4.95 32.49 -14.14
CA THR A 411 5.44 31.23 -13.54
C THR A 411 4.40 30.61 -12.62
N ASN A 412 4.54 29.32 -12.26
CA ASN A 412 3.66 28.69 -11.27
C ASN A 412 3.71 29.36 -9.90
N ARG A 413 4.86 29.90 -9.47
CA ARG A 413 4.95 30.71 -8.25
C ARG A 413 4.06 31.95 -8.32
N GLN A 414 4.16 32.72 -9.40
CA GLN A 414 3.33 33.90 -9.60
C GLN A 414 1.85 33.55 -9.75
N ARG A 415 1.54 32.44 -10.42
CA ARG A 415 0.18 31.93 -10.59
C ARG A 415 -0.44 31.53 -9.24
N LEU A 416 0.31 30.85 -8.39
CA LEU A 416 -0.12 30.41 -7.06
C LEU A 416 -0.23 31.55 -6.03
N ALA A 417 0.37 32.72 -6.31
CA ALA A 417 0.23 33.90 -5.45
C ALA A 417 -1.25 34.27 -5.23
N ALA A 418 -2.13 34.01 -6.20
CA ALA A 418 -3.58 34.19 -6.09
C ALA A 418 -4.20 33.45 -4.89
N HIS A 419 -3.70 32.27 -4.54
CA HIS A 419 -4.16 31.50 -3.38
C HIS A 419 -3.62 32.06 -2.06
N THR A 420 -2.38 32.54 -2.05
CA THR A 420 -1.78 33.13 -0.83
C THR A 420 -2.38 34.50 -0.47
N THR A 421 -3.01 35.18 -1.43
CA THR A 421 -3.71 36.45 -1.20
C THR A 421 -5.19 36.28 -0.82
N SER A 422 -5.74 35.07 -0.92
CA SER A 422 -7.12 34.75 -0.54
C SER A 422 -7.19 34.28 0.91
N GLN A 423 -8.04 34.91 1.73
CA GLN A 423 -8.20 34.56 3.15
C GLN A 423 -8.64 33.11 3.36
N MET A 424 -9.37 32.52 2.41
CA MET A 424 -9.82 31.13 2.50
C MET A 424 -8.74 30.11 2.13
N CYS A 425 -7.78 30.51 1.29
CA CYS A 425 -6.79 29.60 0.71
C CYS A 425 -5.41 29.71 1.37
N MET A 426 -5.06 30.88 1.93
CA MET A 426 -3.70 31.13 2.42
C MET A 426 -3.26 30.16 3.52
N GLY A 427 -4.19 29.71 4.38
CA GLY A 427 -3.87 28.83 5.51
C GLY A 427 -3.19 27.54 5.08
N CYS A 428 -3.72 26.88 4.05
CA CYS A 428 -3.13 25.65 3.51
C CYS A 428 -1.98 25.96 2.54
N HIS A 429 -2.14 26.94 1.66
CA HIS A 429 -1.14 27.24 0.63
C HIS A 429 0.18 27.76 1.20
N ASN A 430 0.17 28.47 2.35
CA ASN A 430 1.38 28.86 3.06
C ASN A 430 2.16 27.66 3.65
N LEU A 431 1.49 26.52 3.85
CA LEU A 431 2.11 25.30 4.36
C LEU A 431 2.70 24.45 3.24
N ILE A 432 2.10 24.48 2.05
CA ILE A 432 2.30 23.50 0.99
C ILE A 432 3.14 24.08 -0.16
N ASP A 433 2.71 25.20 -0.74
CA ASP A 433 3.30 25.73 -1.97
C ASP A 433 4.79 26.08 -1.84
N PRO A 434 5.26 26.68 -0.72
CA PRO A 434 6.67 26.97 -0.53
C PRO A 434 7.57 25.76 -0.72
N VAL A 435 7.14 24.58 -0.23
CA VAL A 435 7.91 23.34 -0.36
C VAL A 435 8.06 22.94 -1.83
N GLY A 436 6.98 23.07 -2.61
CA GLY A 436 6.96 22.69 -4.02
C GLY A 436 7.82 23.56 -4.92
N PHE A 437 8.04 24.83 -4.57
CA PHE A 437 8.81 25.75 -5.41
C PHE A 437 10.28 25.36 -5.58
N GLY A 438 10.87 24.68 -4.58
CA GLY A 438 12.25 24.19 -4.66
C GLY A 438 12.48 23.12 -5.74
N PHE A 439 11.40 22.63 -6.36
CA PHE A 439 11.44 21.64 -7.42
C PHE A 439 11.24 22.23 -8.82
N GLU A 440 10.98 23.53 -8.96
CA GLU A 440 10.53 24.11 -10.23
C GLU A 440 11.58 24.06 -11.36
N LYS A 441 12.85 23.81 -11.03
CA LYS A 441 13.92 23.44 -11.98
C LYS A 441 13.78 22.02 -12.56
N PHE A 442 12.73 21.30 -12.22
CA PHE A 442 12.37 20.01 -12.79
C PHE A 442 10.94 20.06 -13.35
N ASP A 443 10.79 19.70 -14.62
CA ASP A 443 9.51 19.72 -15.32
C ASP A 443 8.55 18.58 -14.88
N ALA A 444 7.42 18.44 -15.58
CA ALA A 444 6.36 17.49 -15.23
C ALA A 444 6.70 16.01 -15.46
N ILE A 445 7.87 15.72 -16.07
CA ILE A 445 8.41 14.35 -16.22
C ILE A 445 9.76 14.18 -15.51
N GLY A 446 10.19 15.22 -14.78
CA GLY A 446 11.42 15.23 -14.01
C GLY A 446 12.67 15.54 -14.82
N MET A 447 12.57 16.10 -16.03
CA MET A 447 13.72 16.65 -16.76
C MET A 447 14.14 17.98 -16.15
N ARG A 448 15.46 18.20 -16.03
CA ARG A 448 16.02 19.46 -15.50
C ARG A 448 15.80 20.59 -16.51
N ARG A 449 15.44 21.79 -16.01
CA ARG A 449 15.30 23.04 -16.76
C ARG A 449 15.87 24.21 -15.96
N GLU A 450 16.45 25.19 -16.67
CA GLU A 450 16.94 26.44 -16.05
C GLU A 450 15.88 27.55 -16.09
N LYS A 451 14.97 27.51 -17.07
CA LYS A 451 13.87 28.46 -17.22
C LYS A 451 12.52 27.76 -17.30
N HIS A 452 11.46 28.44 -16.89
CA HIS A 452 10.09 27.98 -17.06
C HIS A 452 9.66 28.32 -18.49
N LYS A 453 9.61 27.30 -19.34
CA LYS A 453 9.15 27.37 -20.71
C LYS A 453 7.64 27.20 -20.81
N LEU A 454 6.96 28.20 -21.36
CA LEU A 454 5.54 28.18 -21.69
C LEU A 454 5.37 28.09 -23.20
N LEU A 455 4.48 27.20 -23.66
CA LEU A 455 4.14 27.02 -25.07
C LEU A 455 2.68 27.38 -25.32
N PHE A 456 2.46 28.36 -26.19
CA PHE A 456 1.13 28.82 -26.59
C PHE A 456 0.82 28.31 -27.99
N PHE A 457 -0.23 27.48 -28.08
CA PHE A 457 -0.72 26.92 -29.34
C PHE A 457 -1.91 27.75 -29.83
N GLN A 458 -1.95 28.05 -31.14
CA GLN A 458 -3.04 28.81 -31.78
C GLN A 458 -4.40 28.06 -31.65
N PRO A 459 -5.45 28.66 -31.07
CA PRO A 459 -6.78 28.05 -30.98
C PRO A 459 -7.43 27.91 -32.37
N GLY A 460 -8.15 26.81 -32.63
CA GLY A 460 -9.00 26.68 -33.84
C GLY A 460 -8.28 26.38 -35.15
N ALA A 461 -6.99 26.03 -35.10
CA ALA A 461 -6.18 25.70 -36.25
C ALA A 461 -6.68 24.44 -37.01
N SER A 462 -6.89 24.57 -38.33
CA SER A 462 -7.02 23.44 -39.26
C SER A 462 -5.86 22.45 -39.09
N VAL A 463 -5.97 21.21 -39.58
CA VAL A 463 -4.88 20.20 -39.51
C VAL A 463 -3.54 20.75 -40.03
N ALA A 464 -3.56 21.71 -40.97
CA ALA A 464 -2.38 22.41 -41.45
C ALA A 464 -1.81 23.43 -40.43
N ALA A 465 -2.66 24.16 -39.72
CA ALA A 465 -2.24 25.12 -38.69
C ALA A 465 -1.82 24.44 -37.36
N GLN A 466 -2.21 23.18 -37.11
CA GLN A 466 -1.66 22.36 -36.01
C GLN A 466 -0.18 21.99 -36.23
N LYS A 467 0.37 22.18 -37.43
CA LYS A 467 1.80 22.03 -37.73
C LYS A 467 2.61 23.31 -37.49
N ALA A 468 1.98 24.44 -37.21
CA ALA A 468 2.70 25.67 -36.89
C ALA A 468 3.41 25.52 -35.54
N ALA A 469 4.66 26.00 -35.45
CA ALA A 469 5.41 25.97 -34.20
C ALA A 469 4.68 26.80 -33.14
N PRO A 470 4.56 26.31 -31.88
CA PRO A 470 3.97 27.09 -30.81
C PRO A 470 4.79 28.35 -30.54
N LYS A 471 4.14 29.41 -30.06
CA LYS A 471 4.87 30.55 -29.52
C LYS A 471 5.47 30.15 -28.18
N GLU A 472 6.75 30.44 -28.00
CA GLU A 472 7.51 30.11 -26.81
C GLU A 472 7.79 31.35 -25.99
N VAL A 473 7.58 31.25 -24.67
CA VAL A 473 7.98 32.26 -23.70
C VAL A 473 8.77 31.56 -22.59
N GLU A 474 9.96 32.07 -22.30
CA GLU A 474 10.78 31.60 -21.19
C GLU A 474 10.75 32.61 -20.04
N LEU A 475 10.55 32.12 -18.82
CA LEU A 475 10.52 32.92 -17.60
C LEU A 475 11.59 32.43 -16.63
N GLU A 476 12.17 33.36 -15.86
CA GLU A 476 13.12 33.03 -14.80
C GLU A 476 12.45 32.23 -13.67
N ILE A 477 13.14 31.22 -13.15
CA ILE A 477 12.64 30.38 -12.06
C ILE A 477 13.21 30.86 -10.72
N ASP A 478 12.32 31.18 -9.78
CA ASP A 478 12.67 31.38 -8.38
C ASP A 478 12.39 30.10 -7.58
N THR A 479 13.43 29.39 -7.14
CA THR A 479 13.31 28.14 -6.36
C THR A 479 13.40 28.33 -4.84
N ARG A 480 13.47 29.56 -4.32
CA ARG A 480 13.54 29.79 -2.86
C ARG A 480 12.35 29.17 -2.14
N ALA A 481 12.62 28.25 -1.24
CA ALA A 481 11.63 27.39 -0.62
C ALA A 481 11.94 27.21 0.87
N TRP A 482 10.93 26.83 1.64
CA TRP A 482 11.08 26.51 3.05
C TRP A 482 10.00 25.50 3.48
N VAL A 483 10.20 24.85 4.63
CA VAL A 483 9.22 23.96 5.24
C VAL A 483 8.63 24.66 6.46
N ALA A 484 7.39 25.17 6.33
CA ALA A 484 6.71 25.83 7.44
C ALA A 484 6.62 24.91 8.68
N GLY A 485 7.09 25.42 9.82
CA GLY A 485 7.16 24.68 11.09
C GLY A 485 8.45 23.89 11.31
N LEU A 486 9.40 23.91 10.36
CA LEU A 486 10.73 23.33 10.53
C LEU A 486 11.78 24.47 10.59
N PRO A 487 12.49 24.66 11.72
CA PRO A 487 13.51 25.70 11.85
C PRO A 487 14.69 25.51 10.88
N GLY A 488 15.21 26.61 10.32
CA GLY A 488 16.37 26.57 9.41
C GLY A 488 16.12 25.73 8.16
N SER A 489 14.88 25.76 7.66
CA SER A 489 14.43 24.90 6.56
C SER A 489 14.47 25.56 5.20
N ASP A 490 15.19 26.67 5.02
CA ASP A 490 15.37 27.29 3.72
C ASP A 490 16.15 26.37 2.77
N PHE A 491 15.67 26.23 1.54
CA PHE A 491 16.29 25.43 0.49
C PHE A 491 15.93 25.96 -0.90
N THR A 492 16.63 25.46 -1.91
CA THR A 492 16.48 25.86 -3.32
C THR A 492 16.44 24.69 -4.29
N SER A 493 16.67 23.46 -3.80
CA SER A 493 16.73 22.25 -4.61
C SER A 493 16.23 20.99 -3.89
N PRO A 494 15.86 19.92 -4.62
CA PRO A 494 15.53 18.62 -4.03
C PRO A 494 16.65 18.03 -3.18
N ARG A 495 17.92 18.25 -3.56
CA ARG A 495 19.09 17.85 -2.78
C ARG A 495 19.12 18.51 -1.40
N GLU A 496 18.95 19.82 -1.34
CA GLU A 496 18.97 20.56 -0.07
C GLU A 496 17.78 20.16 0.82
N LEU A 497 16.58 20.03 0.25
CA LEU A 497 15.43 19.52 0.99
C LEU A 497 15.67 18.09 1.50
N GLY A 498 16.24 17.22 0.68
CA GLY A 498 16.56 15.85 1.09
C GLY A 498 17.52 15.80 2.28
N GLN A 499 18.51 16.69 2.31
CA GLN A 499 19.43 16.83 3.45
C GLN A 499 18.74 17.34 4.72
N LEU A 500 17.74 18.22 4.59
CA LEU A 500 16.91 18.69 5.70
C LEU A 500 16.01 17.55 6.23
N LEU A 501 15.32 16.83 5.34
CA LEU A 501 14.43 15.73 5.70
C LEU A 501 15.19 14.57 6.36
N ALA A 502 16.32 14.13 5.79
CA ALA A 502 17.10 13.02 6.35
C ALA A 502 17.52 13.23 7.81
N ARG A 503 17.78 14.49 8.19
CA ARG A 503 18.21 14.88 9.56
C ARG A 503 17.06 15.27 10.47
N SER A 504 15.85 15.48 9.94
CA SER A 504 14.68 15.90 10.71
C SER A 504 14.16 14.73 11.57
N PRO A 505 14.04 14.92 12.90
CA PRO A 505 13.40 13.94 13.77
C PRO A 505 11.96 13.61 13.34
N GLN A 506 11.23 14.61 12.85
CA GLN A 506 9.85 14.45 12.37
C GLN A 506 9.79 13.55 11.13
N CYS A 507 10.74 13.70 10.20
CA CYS A 507 10.79 12.85 9.02
C CYS A 507 11.16 11.40 9.38
N GLN A 508 12.16 11.20 10.24
CA GLN A 508 12.54 9.88 10.73
C GLN A 508 11.38 9.17 11.44
N GLU A 509 10.65 9.88 12.31
CA GLU A 509 9.44 9.36 12.95
C GLU A 509 8.34 9.04 11.93
N CYS A 510 8.20 9.87 10.89
CA CYS A 510 7.21 9.61 9.84
C CYS A 510 7.51 8.32 9.06
N VAL A 511 8.77 8.04 8.72
CA VAL A 511 9.16 6.75 8.10
C VAL A 511 8.68 5.60 8.98
N VAL A 512 8.95 5.65 10.29
CA VAL A 512 8.48 4.64 11.25
C VAL A 512 6.96 4.51 11.27
N LYS A 513 6.25 5.64 11.29
CA LYS A 513 4.78 5.66 11.26
C LYS A 513 4.23 5.02 9.99
N GLN A 514 4.83 5.25 8.84
CA GLN A 514 4.34 4.67 7.57
C GLN A 514 4.46 3.15 7.58
N VAL A 515 5.60 2.62 8.05
CA VAL A 515 5.77 1.15 8.21
C VAL A 515 4.77 0.60 9.23
N PHE A 516 4.60 1.27 10.37
CA PHE A 516 3.62 0.87 11.38
C PHE A 516 2.19 0.87 10.83
N ARG A 517 1.77 1.93 10.14
CA ARG A 517 0.41 2.08 9.59
C ARG A 517 0.09 1.01 8.56
N TYR A 518 1.07 0.64 7.74
CA TYR A 518 0.95 -0.49 6.82
C TYR A 518 0.85 -1.82 7.56
N MET A 519 1.75 -2.11 8.50
CA MET A 519 1.71 -3.33 9.31
C MET A 519 0.38 -3.47 10.07
N ALA A 520 -0.04 -2.40 10.73
CA ALA A 520 -1.25 -2.35 11.55
C ALA A 520 -2.53 -2.24 10.71
N GLY A 521 -2.44 -1.93 9.41
CA GLY A 521 -3.61 -1.73 8.53
C GLY A 521 -4.56 -0.66 9.07
N ARG A 522 -4.04 0.33 9.80
CA ARG A 522 -4.79 1.43 10.43
C ARG A 522 -3.90 2.64 10.68
N GLN A 523 -4.49 3.81 10.90
CA GLN A 523 -3.76 4.96 11.42
C GLN A 523 -3.22 4.71 12.84
N ASP A 524 -2.09 5.35 13.15
CA ASP A 524 -1.57 5.41 14.51
C ASP A 524 -2.44 6.31 15.39
N THR A 525 -2.52 5.93 16.65
CA THR A 525 -3.29 6.63 17.68
C THR A 525 -2.38 6.94 18.87
N ALA A 526 -2.91 7.65 19.87
CA ALA A 526 -2.15 7.96 21.08
C ALA A 526 -1.59 6.72 21.81
N VAL A 527 -2.26 5.56 21.71
CA VAL A 527 -1.81 4.32 22.36
C VAL A 527 -0.57 3.70 21.70
N ASP A 528 -0.31 4.05 20.44
CA ASP A 528 0.82 3.51 19.66
C ASP A 528 2.11 4.30 19.90
N ARG A 529 2.04 5.48 20.56
CA ARG A 529 3.19 6.36 20.78
C ARG A 529 4.39 5.65 21.42
N PRO A 530 4.24 4.80 22.47
CA PRO A 530 5.39 4.10 23.05
C PRO A 530 6.06 3.14 22.06
N LEU A 531 5.28 2.45 21.22
CA LEU A 531 5.79 1.56 20.19
C LEU A 531 6.54 2.36 19.12
N ILE A 532 5.94 3.43 18.60
CA ILE A 532 6.55 4.28 17.56
C ILE A 532 7.84 4.91 18.07
N ALA A 533 7.85 5.42 19.30
CA ALA A 533 9.05 5.98 19.91
C ALA A 533 10.16 4.93 20.08
N GLY A 534 9.80 3.73 20.55
CA GLY A 534 10.75 2.61 20.67
C GLY A 534 11.31 2.17 19.31
N ALA A 535 10.45 2.11 18.29
CA ALA A 535 10.84 1.74 16.93
C ALA A 535 11.76 2.79 16.29
N LEU A 536 11.49 4.08 16.53
CA LEU A 536 12.37 5.17 16.09
C LEU A 536 13.74 5.11 16.76
N GLU A 537 13.79 4.81 18.05
CA GLU A 537 15.05 4.67 18.78
C GLU A 537 15.87 3.48 18.27
N GLU A 538 15.23 2.32 18.06
CA GLU A 538 15.90 1.16 17.48
C GLU A 538 16.39 1.43 16.04
N PHE A 539 15.56 2.12 15.26
CA PHE A 539 15.92 2.50 13.90
C PHE A 539 17.15 3.42 13.89
N ARG A 540 17.25 4.39 14.81
CA ARG A 540 18.46 5.21 14.97
C ARG A 540 19.67 4.41 15.43
N LYS A 541 19.52 3.57 16.47
CA LYS A 541 20.61 2.75 17.02
C LYS A 541 21.22 1.80 16.00
N SER A 542 20.39 1.25 15.12
CA SER A 542 20.84 0.37 14.04
C SER A 542 21.50 1.11 12.88
N GLY A 543 21.65 2.44 12.93
CA GLY A 543 22.15 3.24 11.82
C GLY A 543 21.15 3.39 10.68
N PHE A 544 19.85 3.39 11.01
CA PHE A 544 18.72 3.39 10.07
C PHE A 544 18.65 2.16 9.17
N ARG A 545 18.96 0.98 9.70
CA ARG A 545 18.75 -0.28 8.98
C ARG A 545 17.28 -0.63 8.96
N PHE A 546 16.67 -0.57 7.78
CA PHE A 546 15.24 -0.82 7.59
C PHE A 546 14.78 -2.22 8.05
N PRO A 547 15.55 -3.31 7.86
CA PRO A 547 15.19 -4.62 8.41
C PRO A 547 15.06 -4.65 9.94
N GLU A 548 15.89 -3.89 10.68
CA GLU A 548 15.80 -3.84 12.15
C GLU A 548 14.53 -3.14 12.62
N LEU A 549 14.08 -2.10 11.90
CA LEU A 549 12.78 -1.47 12.13
C LEU A 549 11.63 -2.48 11.97
N MET A 550 11.62 -3.25 10.88
CA MET A 550 10.59 -4.27 10.64
C MET A 550 10.59 -5.35 11.72
N VAL A 551 11.77 -5.86 12.11
CA VAL A 551 11.91 -6.85 13.19
C VAL A 551 11.43 -6.30 14.51
N PHE A 552 11.77 -5.05 14.85
CA PHE A 552 11.32 -4.43 16.10
C PHE A 552 9.80 -4.32 16.18
N LEU A 553 9.16 -3.84 15.10
CA LEU A 553 7.71 -3.64 15.04
C LEU A 553 6.94 -4.94 15.28
N VAL A 554 7.38 -6.07 14.71
CA VAL A 554 6.69 -7.36 14.86
C VAL A 554 6.97 -8.06 16.20
N LYS A 555 8.10 -7.77 16.83
CA LYS A 555 8.48 -8.30 18.16
C LYS A 555 7.74 -7.61 19.30
N TRP A 556 7.35 -6.36 19.12
CA TRP A 556 6.79 -5.54 20.19
C TRP A 556 5.53 -6.15 20.80
N LYS A 557 5.47 -6.17 22.14
CA LYS A 557 4.30 -6.59 22.91
C LYS A 557 4.05 -5.61 24.05
N ASP A 558 2.85 -5.01 24.07
CA ASP A 558 2.23 -4.28 25.19
C ASP A 558 3.20 -3.47 26.07
N GLY A 559 4.06 -2.64 25.46
CA GLY A 559 4.87 -1.66 26.19
C GLY A 559 6.09 -2.22 26.93
N ARG A 560 6.45 -3.49 26.77
CA ARG A 560 7.64 -4.07 27.40
C ARG A 560 8.63 -4.54 26.35
N VAL A 561 9.70 -3.78 26.19
CA VAL A 561 10.97 -4.32 25.68
C VAL A 561 11.50 -5.24 26.78
N THR A 562 11.40 -6.56 26.59
CA THR A 562 12.17 -7.50 27.39
C THR A 562 13.64 -7.30 27.01
N GLY A 563 14.35 -6.45 27.76
CA GLY A 563 15.79 -6.23 27.57
C GLY A 563 16.31 -4.79 27.70
N GLY A 564 15.55 -3.84 28.22
CA GLY A 564 16.06 -2.48 28.46
C GLY A 564 15.15 -1.66 29.37
N GLU A 565 15.29 -1.84 30.68
CA GLU A 565 14.74 -0.89 31.65
C GLU A 565 15.39 0.48 31.43
N ASN A 566 14.66 1.45 30.85
CA ASN A 566 14.67 2.88 31.21
C ASN A 566 14.11 3.86 30.16
N ALA A 567 13.71 3.42 28.95
CA ALA A 567 13.34 4.39 27.90
C ALA A 567 11.95 5.05 28.03
N ALA A 568 11.02 4.48 28.80
CA ALA A 568 9.61 4.92 28.76
C ALA A 568 9.23 6.09 29.71
N ARG A 569 10.15 6.60 30.54
CA ARG A 569 9.81 7.60 31.58
C ARG A 569 10.08 9.07 31.23
N SER A 570 10.66 9.40 30.08
CA SER A 570 11.10 10.78 29.80
C SER A 570 10.17 11.62 28.89
N TYR A 571 8.99 11.14 28.50
CA TYR A 571 8.13 11.82 27.52
C TYR A 571 6.71 12.12 28.01
N LEU A 572 6.60 12.73 29.21
CA LEU A 572 5.41 13.50 29.58
C LEU A 572 5.81 14.98 29.63
N PRO A 573 5.19 15.88 28.85
CA PRO A 573 5.39 17.31 29.01
C PRO A 573 4.78 17.77 30.34
N ARG A 574 5.49 18.65 31.05
CA ARG A 574 4.91 19.50 32.09
C ARG A 574 4.09 20.62 31.46
#